data_AF-A0A7Y0IC32-F1
#
_entry.id   AF-A0A7Y0IC32-F1
#
_cell.length_a   1.000
_cell.length_b   1.000
_cell.length_c   1.000
_cell.angle_alpha   90.00
_cell.angle_beta   90.00
_cell.angle_gamma   90.00
#
_symmetry.space_group_name_H-M   'P 1'
#
loop_
_entity.id
_entity.type
_entity.pdbx_description
1 polymer ?
#
loop_
_entity_poly.entity_id
_entity_poly.type
_entity_poly.pdbx_seq_one_letter_code
_entity_poly.pdbx_strand_id
1 'polypeptide(L)'
;MTLKERITARLKAKAAGEKANLSQKRLDAIVLRAEKGLTDESDDTAIDANIDAINELTPFKEIAAMDDHQRAKEAKEKAEKEKTEKEAAEKAAKEGKVELPDDAPAWMKTFMEAQAAQTKALTDQIAAFSGEKVATTRREQYAKTLEGTSEAYKTEALKDFDRLSFKDDADYQEWATGKAESVKAFIQDEANNGLGIDRPAGGAGGSNASTKKEATEAEVDAAFANIRI
;
A
#
# COMPACT_ATOMS: atom_id res chain seq x y z
N MET A 1 -54.06 -40.55 -4.25
CA MET A 1 -52.77 -40.72 -3.57
C MET A 1 -52.17 -42.02 -4.07
N THR A 2 -50.97 -42.00 -4.65
CA THR A 2 -50.29 -43.20 -5.14
C THR A 2 -49.81 -44.07 -3.98
N LEU A 3 -49.49 -45.35 -4.23
CA LEU A 3 -48.89 -46.23 -3.21
C LEU A 3 -47.63 -45.61 -2.59
N LYS A 4 -46.75 -45.05 -3.43
CA LYS A 4 -45.54 -44.35 -3.00
C LYS A 4 -45.80 -43.18 -2.06
N GLU A 5 -46.80 -42.36 -2.38
CA GLU A 5 -47.19 -41.22 -1.55
C GLU A 5 -47.75 -41.67 -0.19
N ARG A 6 -48.54 -42.75 -0.16
CA ARG A 6 -49.05 -43.35 1.08
C ARG A 6 -47.93 -43.89 1.96
N ILE A 7 -47.00 -44.68 1.38
CA ILE A 7 -45.82 -45.21 2.07
C ILE A 7 -44.98 -44.05 2.64
N THR A 8 -44.74 -43.01 1.84
CA THR A 8 -43.95 -41.84 2.27
C THR A 8 -44.60 -41.13 3.45
N ALA A 9 -45.92 -40.95 3.43
CA ALA A 9 -46.65 -40.31 4.53
C ALA A 9 -46.58 -41.12 5.82
N ARG A 10 -46.84 -42.44 5.74
CA ARG A 10 -46.77 -43.36 6.89
C ARG A 10 -45.34 -43.47 7.46
N LEU A 11 -44.33 -43.58 6.59
CA LEU A 11 -42.93 -43.63 7.01
C LEU A 11 -42.51 -42.36 7.77
N LYS A 12 -42.91 -41.18 7.28
CA LYS A 12 -42.63 -39.91 7.95
C LYS A 12 -43.30 -39.85 9.32
N ALA A 13 -44.56 -40.29 9.44
CA ALA A 13 -45.28 -40.33 10.71
C ALA A 13 -44.56 -41.24 11.72
N LYS A 14 -44.12 -42.43 11.27
CA LYS A 14 -43.37 -43.35 12.13
C LYS A 14 -42.01 -42.82 12.55
N ALA A 15 -41.22 -42.30 11.61
CA ALA A 15 -39.92 -41.71 11.90
C ALA A 15 -40.04 -40.54 12.89
N ALA A 16 -41.08 -39.71 12.76
CA ALA A 16 -41.38 -38.65 13.71
C ALA A 16 -41.73 -39.20 15.11
N GLY A 17 -42.55 -40.25 15.18
CA GLY A 17 -42.90 -40.94 16.44
C GLY A 17 -41.67 -41.50 17.17
N GLU A 18 -40.71 -42.05 16.44
CA GLU A 18 -39.45 -42.58 16.99
C GLU A 18 -38.36 -41.53 17.21
N LYS A 19 -38.63 -40.26 16.86
CA LYS A 19 -37.66 -39.16 16.84
C LYS A 19 -36.43 -39.48 15.97
N ALA A 20 -36.62 -40.26 14.91
CA ALA A 20 -35.60 -40.57 13.93
C ALA A 20 -35.53 -39.46 12.87
N ASN A 21 -34.49 -38.64 12.91
CA ASN A 21 -34.26 -37.56 11.94
C ASN A 21 -33.63 -38.09 10.64
N LEU A 22 -34.43 -38.82 9.86
CA LEU A 22 -34.00 -39.37 8.58
C LEU A 22 -33.85 -38.27 7.52
N SER A 23 -32.73 -38.29 6.80
CA SER A 23 -32.56 -37.42 5.63
C SER A 23 -33.51 -37.83 4.50
N GLN A 24 -33.77 -36.92 3.55
CA GLN A 24 -34.63 -37.22 2.40
C GLN A 24 -34.14 -38.43 1.60
N LYS A 25 -32.81 -38.57 1.43
CA LYS A 25 -32.21 -39.74 0.77
C LYS A 25 -32.53 -41.07 1.49
N ARG A 26 -32.53 -41.06 2.84
CA ARG A 26 -32.90 -42.24 3.64
C ARG A 26 -34.38 -42.55 3.50
N LEU A 27 -35.24 -41.54 3.56
CA LEU A 27 -36.68 -41.69 3.34
C LEU A 27 -36.95 -42.32 1.96
N ASP A 28 -36.36 -41.79 0.89
CA ASP A 28 -36.56 -42.30 -0.47
C ASP A 28 -36.08 -43.75 -0.63
N ALA A 29 -34.95 -44.10 -0.02
CA ALA A 29 -34.42 -45.47 -0.04
C ALA A 29 -35.30 -46.46 0.73
N ILE A 30 -35.84 -46.04 1.88
CA ILE A 30 -36.77 -46.87 2.67
C ILE A 30 -38.11 -47.01 1.96
N VAL A 31 -38.63 -45.95 1.33
CA VAL A 31 -39.85 -46.00 0.51
C VAL A 31 -39.66 -46.98 -0.65
N LEU A 32 -38.55 -46.91 -1.38
CA LEU A 32 -38.25 -47.84 -2.46
C LEU A 32 -38.14 -49.29 -1.98
N ARG A 33 -37.62 -49.51 -0.76
CA ARG A 33 -37.57 -50.84 -0.14
C ARG A 33 -38.96 -51.34 0.24
N ALA A 34 -39.79 -50.47 0.81
CA ALA A 34 -41.16 -50.78 1.21
C ALA A 34 -42.05 -51.09 -0.01
N GLU A 35 -41.90 -50.35 -1.11
CA GLU A 35 -42.65 -50.59 -2.36
C GLU A 35 -42.52 -52.03 -2.87
N LYS A 36 -41.35 -52.68 -2.71
CA LYS A 36 -41.12 -54.05 -3.20
C LYS A 36 -41.97 -55.12 -2.50
N GLY A 37 -42.50 -54.82 -1.32
CA GLY A 37 -43.33 -55.73 -0.53
C GLY A 37 -44.83 -55.43 -0.59
N LEU A 38 -45.25 -54.46 -1.42
CA LEU A 38 -46.61 -53.94 -1.44
C LEU A 38 -47.14 -53.86 -2.87
N THR A 39 -48.47 -53.86 -2.99
CA THR A 39 -49.21 -53.68 -4.25
C THR A 39 -50.09 -52.43 -4.14
N ASP A 40 -50.63 -51.96 -5.27
CA ASP A 40 -51.52 -50.79 -5.26
C ASP A 40 -52.79 -51.00 -4.41
N GLU A 41 -53.22 -52.26 -4.26
CA GLU A 41 -54.35 -52.68 -3.43
C GLU A 41 -54.01 -52.80 -1.93
N SER A 42 -52.74 -52.68 -1.55
CA SER A 42 -52.34 -52.75 -0.13
C SER A 42 -52.98 -51.63 0.67
N ASP A 43 -53.55 -52.00 1.81
CA ASP A 43 -54.17 -51.07 2.74
C ASP A 43 -53.11 -50.45 3.67
N ASP A 44 -53.55 -49.45 4.43
CA ASP A 44 -52.66 -48.73 5.33
C ASP A 44 -52.07 -49.62 6.43
N THR A 45 -52.80 -50.67 6.86
CA THR A 45 -52.34 -51.65 7.84
C THR A 45 -51.16 -52.47 7.31
N ALA A 46 -51.27 -52.96 6.06
CA ALA A 46 -50.18 -53.69 5.41
C ALA A 46 -48.96 -52.79 5.16
N ILE A 47 -49.19 -51.51 4.81
CA ILE A 47 -48.13 -50.52 4.66
C ILE A 47 -47.37 -50.32 5.99
N ASP A 48 -48.10 -50.11 7.09
CA ASP A 48 -47.49 -49.92 8.42
C ASP A 48 -46.73 -51.16 8.87
N ALA A 49 -47.30 -52.36 8.71
CA ALA A 49 -46.64 -53.62 9.07
C ALA A 49 -45.34 -53.84 8.27
N ASN A 50 -45.31 -53.46 6.99
CA ASN A 50 -44.11 -53.56 6.17
C ASN A 50 -43.04 -52.52 6.59
N ILE A 51 -43.45 -51.29 6.92
CA ILE A 51 -42.56 -50.26 7.47
C ILE A 51 -42.01 -50.72 8.83
N ASP A 52 -42.82 -51.41 9.65
CA ASP A 52 -42.41 -52.01 10.91
C ASP A 52 -41.37 -53.08 10.72
N ALA A 53 -41.59 -54.03 9.82
CA ALA A 53 -40.61 -55.06 9.48
C ALA A 53 -39.28 -54.47 8.98
N ILE A 54 -39.32 -53.40 8.18
CA ILE A 54 -38.11 -52.71 7.73
C ILE A 54 -37.39 -52.06 8.92
N ASN A 55 -38.12 -51.46 9.85
CA ASN A 55 -37.54 -50.82 11.03
C ASN A 55 -36.94 -51.84 12.00
N GLU A 56 -37.55 -53.02 12.17
CA GLU A 56 -36.99 -54.09 13.00
C GLU A 56 -35.65 -54.60 12.45
N LEU A 57 -35.55 -54.74 11.12
CA LEU A 57 -34.32 -55.17 10.46
C LEU A 57 -33.28 -54.06 10.35
N THR A 58 -33.70 -52.80 10.30
CA THR A 58 -32.81 -51.66 10.12
C THR A 58 -33.40 -50.45 10.85
N PRO A 59 -33.18 -50.34 12.18
CA PRO A 59 -33.82 -49.33 13.01
C PRO A 59 -33.56 -47.91 12.50
N PHE A 60 -34.63 -47.17 12.22
CA PHE A 60 -34.57 -45.80 11.71
C PHE A 60 -33.83 -44.87 12.66
N LYS A 61 -33.97 -45.10 13.97
CA LYS A 61 -33.27 -44.36 15.00
C LYS A 61 -31.75 -44.55 14.93
N GLU A 62 -31.28 -45.77 14.63
CA GLU A 62 -29.84 -46.05 14.48
C GLU A 62 -29.29 -45.44 13.20
N ILE A 63 -30.04 -45.52 12.09
CA ILE A 63 -29.70 -44.84 10.84
C ILE A 63 -29.55 -43.33 11.08
N ALA A 64 -30.54 -42.72 11.74
CA ALA A 64 -30.51 -41.30 12.06
C ALA A 64 -29.32 -40.93 12.95
N ALA A 65 -29.03 -41.73 13.99
CA ALA A 65 -27.89 -41.50 14.89
C ALA A 65 -26.53 -41.59 14.17
N MET A 66 -26.35 -42.54 13.24
CA MET A 66 -25.14 -42.64 12.44
C MET A 66 -24.97 -41.44 11.51
N ASP A 67 -26.05 -41.05 10.82
CA ASP A 67 -26.03 -39.88 9.94
C ASP A 67 -25.74 -38.59 10.74
N ASP A 68 -26.30 -38.42 11.94
CA ASP A 68 -26.00 -37.31 12.85
C ASP A 68 -24.55 -37.30 13.33
N HIS A 69 -24.02 -38.47 13.71
CA HIS A 69 -22.63 -38.60 14.12
C HIS A 69 -21.67 -38.24 12.98
N GLN A 70 -21.97 -38.70 11.76
CA GLN A 70 -21.17 -38.38 10.58
C GLN A 70 -21.20 -36.87 10.28
N ARG A 71 -22.38 -36.24 10.33
CA ARG A 71 -22.52 -34.78 10.18
C ARG A 71 -21.71 -34.02 11.24
N ALA A 72 -21.77 -34.45 12.50
CA ALA A 72 -21.03 -33.83 13.58
C ALA A 72 -19.51 -33.97 13.40
N LYS A 73 -19.05 -35.13 12.90
CA LYS A 73 -17.64 -35.38 12.58
C LYS A 73 -17.17 -34.48 11.43
N GLU A 74 -17.91 -34.43 10.33
CA GLU A 74 -17.60 -33.56 9.17
C GLU A 74 -17.57 -32.08 9.56
N ALA A 75 -18.51 -31.63 10.40
CA ALA A 75 -18.52 -30.27 10.91
C ALA A 75 -17.28 -29.95 11.76
N LYS A 76 -16.85 -30.88 12.62
CA LYS A 76 -15.62 -30.73 13.42
C LYS A 76 -14.38 -30.69 12.55
N GLU A 77 -14.25 -31.62 11.59
CA GLU A 77 -13.11 -31.66 10.66
C GLU A 77 -13.03 -30.38 9.82
N LYS A 78 -14.17 -29.84 9.37
CA LYS A 78 -14.20 -28.58 8.63
C LYS A 78 -13.78 -27.40 9.51
N ALA A 79 -14.26 -27.33 10.75
CA ALA A 79 -13.88 -26.28 11.69
C ALA A 79 -12.38 -26.35 12.06
N GLU A 80 -11.82 -27.55 12.20
CA GLU A 80 -10.41 -27.76 12.49
C GLU A 80 -9.53 -27.35 11.29
N LYS A 81 -9.94 -27.69 10.06
CA LYS A 81 -9.29 -27.21 8.83
C LYS A 81 -9.32 -25.69 8.72
N GLU A 82 -10.48 -25.05 8.91
CA GLU A 82 -10.60 -23.59 8.90
C GLU A 82 -9.72 -22.92 9.96
N LYS A 83 -9.62 -23.53 11.15
CA LYS A 83 -8.76 -23.03 12.21
C LYS A 83 -7.27 -23.14 11.82
N THR A 84 -6.87 -24.29 11.27
CA THR A 84 -5.49 -24.54 10.82
C THR A 84 -5.10 -23.60 9.68
N GLU A 85 -5.99 -23.39 8.71
CA GLU A 85 -5.78 -22.47 7.59
C GLU A 85 -5.66 -21.01 8.06
N LYS A 86 -6.49 -20.59 9.04
CA LYS A 86 -6.38 -19.26 9.65
C LYS A 86 -5.08 -19.08 10.42
N GLU A 87 -4.67 -20.07 11.21
CA GLU A 87 -3.41 -20.02 11.96
C GLU A 87 -2.20 -19.98 11.00
N ALA A 88 -2.23 -20.74 9.90
CA ALA A 88 -1.19 -20.70 8.86
C ALA A 88 -1.14 -19.35 8.13
N ALA A 89 -2.30 -18.77 7.79
CA ALA A 89 -2.38 -17.45 7.16
C ALA A 89 -1.88 -16.34 8.09
N GLU A 90 -2.21 -16.38 9.39
CA GLU A 90 -1.77 -15.39 10.37
C GLU A 90 -0.25 -15.48 10.61
N LYS A 91 0.32 -16.69 10.60
CA LYS A 91 1.76 -16.90 10.68
C LYS A 91 2.49 -16.37 9.44
N ALA A 92 1.99 -16.66 8.24
CA ALA A 92 2.54 -16.15 6.99
C ALA A 92 2.50 -14.61 6.90
N ALA A 93 1.44 -13.99 7.43
CA ALA A 93 1.31 -12.54 7.50
C ALA A 93 2.33 -11.88 8.45
N LYS A 94 2.68 -12.54 9.56
CA LYS A 94 3.67 -12.02 10.53
C LYS A 94 5.12 -12.21 10.07
N GLU A 95 5.42 -13.28 9.36
CA GLU A 95 6.80 -13.63 8.95
C GLU A 95 7.17 -13.08 7.56
N GLY A 96 6.22 -12.48 6.82
CA GLY A 96 6.46 -11.94 5.48
C GLY A 96 6.86 -13.01 4.45
N LYS A 97 6.76 -14.28 4.83
CA LYS A 97 7.07 -15.45 4.02
C LYS A 97 5.80 -16.27 3.86
N VAL A 98 5.29 -16.30 2.64
CA VAL A 98 4.32 -17.31 2.22
C VAL A 98 5.14 -18.53 1.82
N GLU A 99 5.35 -19.45 2.76
CA GLU A 99 5.85 -20.78 2.40
C GLU A 99 4.73 -21.52 1.69
N LEU A 100 4.92 -21.80 0.40
CA LEU A 100 3.96 -22.64 -0.32
C LEU A 100 4.03 -24.06 0.26
N PRO A 101 2.87 -24.72 0.46
CA PRO A 101 2.85 -26.14 0.77
C PRO A 101 3.66 -26.95 -0.26
N ASP A 102 4.34 -28.02 0.17
CA ASP A 102 5.14 -28.86 -0.75
C ASP A 102 4.30 -29.42 -1.91
N ASP A 103 3.01 -29.65 -1.67
CA ASP A 103 2.02 -30.15 -2.63
C ASP A 103 1.35 -29.05 -3.48
N ALA A 104 1.87 -27.82 -3.43
CA ALA A 104 1.36 -26.73 -4.25
C ALA A 104 1.59 -27.01 -5.75
N PRO A 105 0.58 -26.81 -6.62
CA PRO A 105 0.72 -26.99 -8.05
C PRO A 105 1.87 -26.15 -8.63
N ALA A 106 2.58 -26.69 -9.63
CA ALA A 106 3.71 -26.00 -10.25
C ALA A 106 3.37 -24.59 -10.77
N TRP A 107 2.14 -24.38 -11.28
CA TRP A 107 1.68 -23.07 -11.74
C TRP A 107 1.59 -22.02 -10.62
N MET A 108 1.37 -22.45 -9.37
CA MET A 108 1.29 -21.55 -8.22
C MET A 108 2.67 -21.06 -7.80
N LYS A 109 3.68 -21.93 -7.85
CA LYS A 109 5.09 -21.56 -7.63
C LYS A 109 5.55 -20.54 -8.67
N THR A 110 5.31 -20.82 -9.96
CA THR A 110 5.68 -19.89 -11.04
C THR A 110 4.91 -18.57 -10.96
N PHE A 111 3.65 -18.59 -10.57
CA PHE A 111 2.86 -17.37 -10.36
C PHE A 111 3.41 -16.51 -9.22
N MET A 112 3.74 -17.11 -8.07
CA MET A 112 4.31 -16.39 -6.93
C MET A 112 5.68 -15.80 -7.24
N GLU A 113 6.54 -16.54 -7.96
CA GLU A 113 7.84 -16.02 -8.42
C GLU A 113 7.67 -14.86 -9.42
N ALA A 114 6.76 -14.98 -10.38
CA ALA A 114 6.46 -13.91 -11.32
C ALA A 114 5.91 -12.66 -10.61
N GLN A 115 5.02 -12.84 -9.64
CA GLN A 115 4.47 -11.76 -8.83
C GLN A 115 5.55 -11.07 -8.00
N ALA A 116 6.44 -11.85 -7.36
CA ALA A 116 7.55 -11.31 -6.58
C ALA A 116 8.53 -10.50 -7.46
N ALA A 117 8.85 -11.01 -8.65
CA ALA A 117 9.67 -10.30 -9.62
C ALA A 117 9.02 -8.98 -10.08
N GLN A 118 7.71 -8.99 -10.34
CA GLN A 118 6.96 -7.80 -10.73
C GLN A 118 6.91 -6.76 -9.61
N THR A 119 6.64 -7.17 -8.37
CA THR A 119 6.64 -6.27 -7.21
C THR A 119 8.01 -5.66 -6.97
N LYS A 120 9.08 -6.44 -7.11
CA LYS A 120 10.46 -5.94 -7.03
C LYS A 120 10.73 -4.88 -8.12
N ALA A 121 10.42 -5.19 -9.38
CA ALA A 121 10.62 -4.27 -10.49
C ALA A 121 9.86 -2.94 -10.31
N LEU A 122 8.61 -2.99 -9.85
CA LEU A 122 7.81 -1.80 -9.56
C LEU A 122 8.42 -0.99 -8.40
N THR A 123 8.89 -1.67 -7.34
CA THR A 123 9.52 -1.02 -6.19
C THR A 123 10.80 -0.30 -6.61
N ASP A 124 11.65 -0.96 -7.41
CA ASP A 124 12.90 -0.40 -7.92
C ASP A 124 12.62 0.82 -8.84
N GLN A 125 11.59 0.76 -9.68
CA GLN A 125 11.16 1.90 -10.50
C GLN A 125 10.64 3.08 -9.67
N ILE A 126 9.84 2.82 -8.63
CA ILE A 126 9.36 3.87 -7.72
C ILE A 126 10.53 4.54 -6.99
N ALA A 127 11.50 3.74 -6.52
CA ALA A 127 12.70 4.26 -5.87
C ALA A 127 13.52 5.13 -6.83
N ALA A 128 13.73 4.67 -8.07
CA ALA A 128 14.44 5.45 -9.10
C ALA A 128 13.71 6.76 -9.44
N PHE A 129 12.39 6.73 -9.65
CA PHE A 129 11.59 7.92 -9.95
C PHE A 129 11.56 8.91 -8.79
N SER A 130 11.48 8.41 -7.56
CA SER A 130 11.55 9.26 -6.36
C SER A 130 12.92 9.93 -6.25
N GLY A 131 14.00 9.20 -6.52
CA GLY A 131 15.35 9.75 -6.58
C GLY A 131 15.51 10.83 -7.66
N GLU A 132 15.00 10.58 -8.87
CA GLU A 132 15.03 11.55 -9.98
C GLU A 132 14.24 12.83 -9.66
N LYS A 133 13.06 12.71 -9.04
CA LYS A 133 12.29 13.86 -8.56
C LYS A 133 13.04 14.68 -7.53
N VAL A 134 13.67 14.03 -6.55
CA VAL A 134 14.47 14.70 -5.53
C VAL A 134 15.65 15.44 -6.17
N ALA A 135 16.38 14.81 -7.08
CA ALA A 135 17.47 15.45 -7.80
C ALA A 135 16.99 16.68 -8.60
N THR A 136 15.87 16.55 -9.31
CA THR A 136 15.27 17.65 -10.09
C THR A 136 14.85 18.81 -9.20
N THR A 137 14.12 18.54 -8.10
CA THR A 137 13.68 19.58 -7.15
C THR A 137 14.86 20.32 -6.53
N ARG A 138 15.92 19.59 -6.14
CA ARG A 138 17.14 20.18 -5.57
C ARG A 138 17.89 21.04 -6.58
N ARG A 139 17.94 20.60 -7.84
CA ARG A 139 18.52 21.37 -8.95
C ARG A 139 17.77 22.68 -9.19
N GLU A 140 16.44 22.63 -9.20
CA GLU A 140 15.58 23.81 -9.34
C GLU A 140 15.74 24.79 -8.16
N GLN A 141 15.81 24.28 -6.93
CA GLN A 141 16.06 25.09 -5.74
C GLN A 141 17.41 25.80 -5.83
N TYR A 142 18.47 25.09 -6.23
CA TYR A 142 19.79 25.70 -6.41
C TYR A 142 19.79 26.72 -7.55
N ALA A 143 19.13 26.43 -8.67
CA ALA A 143 18.99 27.37 -9.78
C ALA A 143 18.37 28.71 -9.37
N LYS A 144 17.41 28.70 -8.43
CA LYS A 144 16.82 29.92 -7.85
C LYS A 144 17.82 30.73 -7.02
N THR A 145 18.71 30.07 -6.28
CA THR A 145 19.74 30.78 -5.50
C THR A 145 20.74 31.54 -6.37
N LEU A 146 20.88 31.13 -7.63
CA LEU A 146 21.78 31.72 -8.62
C LEU A 146 21.13 32.88 -9.40
N GLU A 147 19.86 33.21 -9.14
CA GLU A 147 19.21 34.37 -9.74
C GLU A 147 19.96 35.66 -9.37
N GLY A 148 20.24 36.50 -10.36
CA GLY A 148 21.05 37.71 -10.20
C GLY A 148 22.54 37.53 -10.52
N THR A 149 23.02 36.30 -10.75
CA THR A 149 24.35 36.05 -11.33
C THR A 149 24.34 36.06 -12.85
N SER A 150 25.51 36.14 -13.49
CA SER A 150 25.61 36.01 -14.94
C SER A 150 25.20 34.61 -15.45
N GLU A 151 24.63 34.53 -16.66
CA GLU A 151 24.21 33.27 -17.27
C GLU A 151 25.36 32.26 -17.44
N ALA A 152 26.57 32.76 -17.69
CA ALA A 152 27.77 31.92 -17.77
C ALA A 152 28.11 31.28 -16.41
N TYR A 153 28.04 32.06 -15.32
CA TYR A 153 28.25 31.55 -13.96
C TYR A 153 27.17 30.54 -13.56
N LYS A 154 25.91 30.87 -13.83
CA LYS A 154 24.76 29.99 -13.55
C LYS A 154 24.89 28.64 -14.27
N THR A 155 25.31 28.64 -15.52
CA THR A 155 25.48 27.42 -16.32
C THR A 155 26.58 26.51 -15.74
N GLU A 156 27.75 27.06 -15.42
CA GLU A 156 28.84 26.26 -14.85
C GLU A 156 28.51 25.78 -13.43
N ALA A 157 27.88 26.63 -12.62
CA ALA A 157 27.43 26.28 -11.28
C ALA A 157 26.43 25.12 -11.28
N LEU A 158 25.46 25.11 -12.20
CA LEU A 158 24.50 24.01 -12.34
C LEU A 158 25.15 22.71 -12.85
N LYS A 159 26.12 22.81 -13.76
CA LYS A 159 26.89 21.66 -14.23
C LYS A 159 27.75 21.03 -13.12
N ASP A 160 28.29 21.85 -12.23
CA ASP A 160 28.99 21.37 -11.04
C ASP A 160 28.02 20.71 -10.06
N PHE A 161 26.83 21.29 -9.88
CA PHE A 161 25.77 20.68 -9.08
C PHE A 161 25.34 19.30 -9.60
N ASP A 162 25.23 19.15 -10.92
CA ASP A 162 24.86 17.88 -11.57
C ASP A 162 25.89 16.76 -11.32
N ARG A 163 27.10 17.09 -10.82
CA ARG A 163 28.15 16.13 -10.43
C ARG A 163 28.13 15.78 -8.94
N LEU A 164 27.32 16.47 -8.14
CA LEU A 164 27.23 16.24 -6.71
C LEU A 164 26.27 15.09 -6.40
N SER A 165 26.51 14.43 -5.27
CA SER A 165 25.62 13.41 -4.72
C SER A 165 25.50 13.64 -3.22
N PHE A 166 24.27 13.76 -2.75
CA PHE A 166 23.95 14.03 -1.35
C PHE A 166 23.50 12.75 -0.67
N LYS A 167 23.97 12.52 0.56
CA LYS A 167 23.63 11.30 1.32
C LYS A 167 22.16 11.29 1.75
N ASP A 168 21.65 12.44 2.17
CA ASP A 168 20.29 12.63 2.64
C ASP A 168 19.84 14.07 2.37
N ASP A 169 18.69 14.46 2.93
CA ASP A 169 18.20 15.83 2.79
C ASP A 169 18.94 16.83 3.67
N ALA A 170 19.45 16.43 4.84
CA ALA A 170 20.19 17.32 5.72
C ALA A 170 21.52 17.74 5.09
N ASP A 171 22.24 16.80 4.48
CA ASP A 171 23.49 17.03 3.73
C ASP A 171 23.27 18.02 2.57
N TYR A 172 22.14 17.90 1.86
CA TYR A 172 21.75 18.87 0.83
C TYR A 172 21.46 20.25 1.42
N GLN A 173 20.69 20.35 2.51
CA GLN A 173 20.33 21.65 3.11
C GLN A 173 21.55 22.39 3.67
N GLU A 174 22.51 21.67 4.29
CA GLU A 174 23.76 22.25 4.78
C GLU A 174 24.58 22.82 3.62
N TRP A 175 24.77 22.03 2.56
CA TRP A 175 25.45 22.47 1.35
C TRP A 175 24.74 23.66 0.69
N ALA A 176 23.41 23.61 0.55
CA ALA A 176 22.62 24.65 -0.09
C ALA A 176 22.69 25.98 0.67
N THR A 177 22.66 25.93 2.01
CA THR A 177 22.77 27.12 2.86
C THR A 177 24.12 27.80 2.69
N GLY A 178 25.22 27.04 2.81
CA GLY A 178 26.57 27.59 2.63
C GLY A 178 26.81 28.13 1.22
N LYS A 179 26.23 27.47 0.20
CA LYS A 179 26.34 27.95 -1.19
C LYS A 179 25.52 29.22 -1.43
N ALA A 180 24.32 29.33 -0.86
CA ALA A 180 23.49 30.53 -0.97
C ALA A 180 24.16 31.77 -0.37
N GLU A 181 24.85 31.64 0.76
CA GLU A 181 25.64 32.75 1.34
C GLU A 181 26.79 33.19 0.43
N SER A 182 27.50 32.22 -0.15
CA SER A 182 28.59 32.47 -1.09
C SER A 182 28.12 33.19 -2.35
N VAL A 183 26.96 32.77 -2.90
CA VAL A 183 26.38 33.40 -4.09
C VAL A 183 25.91 34.82 -3.80
N LYS A 184 25.32 35.09 -2.63
CA LYS A 184 24.97 36.45 -2.21
C LYS A 184 26.18 37.36 -2.12
N ALA A 185 27.28 36.87 -1.53
CA ALA A 185 28.53 37.61 -1.46
C ALA A 185 29.11 37.89 -2.86
N PHE A 186 29.03 36.91 -3.76
CA PHE A 186 29.45 37.06 -5.16
C PHE A 186 28.64 38.11 -5.91
N ILE A 187 27.30 38.08 -5.82
CA ILE A 187 26.43 39.09 -6.45
C ILE A 187 26.74 40.49 -5.89
N GLN A 188 26.97 40.61 -4.58
CA GLN A 188 27.32 41.87 -3.95
C GLN A 188 28.69 42.38 -4.42
N ASP A 189 29.69 41.51 -4.57
CA ASP A 189 31.00 41.88 -5.09
C ASP A 189 30.94 42.31 -6.57
N GLU A 190 30.19 41.59 -7.42
CA GLU A 190 29.94 42.00 -8.81
C GLU A 190 29.25 43.37 -8.87
N ALA A 191 28.24 43.60 -8.03
CA ALA A 191 27.55 44.89 -7.95
C ALA A 191 28.51 46.01 -7.50
N ASN A 192 29.33 45.78 -6.46
CA ASN A 192 30.29 46.76 -5.96
C ASN A 192 31.39 47.09 -6.99
N ASN A 193 31.87 46.10 -7.72
CA ASN A 193 32.89 46.29 -8.77
C ASN A 193 32.32 47.03 -9.98
N GLY A 194 31.03 46.83 -10.31
CA GLY A 194 30.34 47.56 -11.38
C GLY A 194 30.10 49.04 -11.08
N LEU A 195 29.97 49.41 -9.80
CA LEU A 195 29.74 50.81 -9.36
C LEU A 195 30.96 51.74 -9.52
N GLY A 196 32.15 51.20 -9.78
CA GLY A 196 33.39 51.98 -9.96
C GLY A 196 33.65 52.47 -11.39
N ILE A 197 32.94 51.92 -12.39
CA ILE A 197 33.21 52.18 -13.82
C ILE A 197 32.39 53.37 -14.35
N ASP A 198 31.24 53.66 -13.74
CA ASP A 198 30.31 54.71 -14.18
C ASP A 198 30.42 55.99 -13.34
N ARG A 199 31.66 56.43 -13.05
CA ARG A 199 31.85 57.82 -12.60
C ARG A 199 31.47 58.72 -13.78
N PRO A 200 30.54 59.68 -13.61
CA PRO A 200 30.26 60.65 -14.67
C PRO A 200 31.58 61.28 -15.09
N ALA A 201 31.83 61.35 -16.40
CA ALA A 201 33.05 61.86 -17.02
C ALA A 201 33.36 63.36 -16.73
N GLY A 202 32.71 63.97 -15.73
CA GLY A 202 32.88 65.35 -15.29
C GLY A 202 33.22 65.54 -13.80
N GLY A 203 33.53 64.48 -13.05
CA GLY A 203 33.90 64.58 -11.63
C GLY A 203 35.40 64.51 -11.39
N ALA A 204 36.12 65.61 -11.66
CA ALA A 204 37.50 65.78 -11.20
C ALA A 204 37.51 66.01 -9.67
N GLY A 205 38.30 65.21 -8.94
CA GLY A 205 38.51 65.32 -7.49
C GLY A 205 38.38 63.96 -6.79
N GLY A 206 39.38 63.41 -6.11
CA GLY A 206 40.73 63.86 -5.84
C GLY A 206 41.73 62.72 -6.05
N SER A 207 42.82 63.07 -6.72
CA SER A 207 44.08 62.34 -6.59
C SER A 207 44.56 62.53 -5.16
N ASN A 208 44.92 61.43 -4.49
CA ASN A 208 45.77 61.48 -3.30
C ASN A 208 47.14 62.00 -3.73
N ALA A 209 47.28 63.33 -3.83
CA ALA A 209 48.54 64.00 -4.04
C ALA A 209 48.56 65.28 -3.21
N SER A 210 49.11 65.13 -2.01
CA SER A 210 49.67 66.13 -1.09
C SER A 210 49.91 67.53 -1.67
N THR A 211 48.93 68.44 -1.56
CA THR A 211 49.19 69.88 -1.40
C THR A 211 47.97 70.53 -0.72
N LYS A 212 48.08 70.80 0.58
CA LYS A 212 47.11 71.66 1.29
C LYS A 212 47.29 73.08 0.78
N LYS A 213 46.26 73.65 0.15
CA LYS A 213 46.14 75.10 -0.01
C LYS A 213 45.24 75.59 1.11
N GLU A 214 45.81 76.33 2.05
CA GLU A 214 45.05 76.99 3.10
C GLU A 214 44.13 78.04 2.47
N ALA A 215 42.88 78.11 2.96
CA ALA A 215 41.88 79.04 2.48
C ALA A 215 42.32 80.48 2.76
N THR A 216 42.07 81.37 1.81
CA THR A 216 42.45 82.78 1.93
C THR A 216 41.55 83.50 2.94
N GLU A 217 42.07 84.52 3.61
CA GLU A 217 41.35 85.27 4.65
C GLU A 217 40.04 85.86 4.13
N ALA A 218 39.96 86.19 2.84
CA ALA A 218 38.74 86.63 2.17
C ALA A 218 37.64 85.54 2.09
N GLU A 219 38.02 84.26 1.94
CA GLU A 219 37.07 83.15 1.91
C GLU A 219 36.54 82.83 3.31
N VAL A 220 37.37 83.05 4.34
CA VAL A 220 36.97 82.90 5.74
C VAL A 220 36.02 84.03 6.15
N ASP A 221 36.33 85.29 5.82
CA ASP A 221 35.47 86.43 6.13
C ASP A 221 34.10 86.37 5.42
N ALA A 222 34.07 85.89 4.17
CA ALA A 222 32.81 85.68 3.46
C ALA A 222 31.91 84.62 4.13
N ALA A 223 32.51 83.59 4.74
CA ALA A 223 31.77 82.56 5.46
C ALA A 223 31.16 83.08 6.78
N PHE A 224 31.87 83.98 7.48
CA PHE A 224 31.38 84.57 8.73
C PHE A 224 30.44 85.78 8.52
N ALA A 225 30.53 86.49 7.39
CA ALA A 225 29.60 87.58 7.06
C ALA A 225 28.15 87.10 6.84
N ASN A 226 27.97 85.84 6.41
CA ASN A 226 26.64 85.23 6.21
C ASN A 226 26.08 84.56 7.47
N ILE A 227 26.80 84.62 8.60
CA ILE A 227 26.32 84.19 9.92
C ILE A 227 26.21 85.45 10.78
N ARG A 228 25.12 86.21 10.61
CA ARG A 228 24.64 87.10 11.67
C ARG A 228 23.60 86.36 12.50
N ILE A 229 23.95 86.16 13.78
CA ILE A 229 23.03 85.84 14.88
C ILE A 229 22.20 87.08 15.20
#